data_AF-A0A1Y2U708-F1
#
_entry.id   AF-A0A1Y2U708-F1
#
_cell.length_a   1.000
_cell.length_b   1.000
_cell.length_c   1.000
_cell.angle_alpha   90.00
_cell.angle_beta   90.00
_cell.angle_gamma   90.00
#
_symmetry.space_group_name_H-M   'P 1'
#
loop_
_entity.id
_entity.type
_entity.pdbx_description
1 polymer ?
#
loop_
_entity_poly.entity_id
_entity_poly.type
_entity_poly.pdbx_seq_one_letter_code
_entity_poly.pdbx_strand_id
1 'polypeptide(L)'
;MSRGKLFESLPGSELNENVGGLADEVPPVPKPVPLEYAEEEQCRLYYYSFPFSNGKINKTATIRHQWALSAIPFELPTTSPSHSMSLARYIYGCSTGAISYRPALGKAAKIDYLAKIDAETLIAQGIAHPPQQIKCCVDTRSVDEIMQNTDDKDPVKLFRMPRGWFAQEPRFVQRANAETEDDGWLLTYVFDESQLNVQGECSQDATMREI
;
A
#
# COMPACT_ATOMS: atom_id res chain seq x y z
N MET A 1 -15.45 -44.71 -11.83
CA MET A 1 -15.99 -45.38 -13.03
C MET A 1 -16.63 -44.32 -13.91
N SER A 2 -15.85 -43.76 -14.84
CA SER A 2 -15.91 -43.93 -16.32
C SER A 2 -16.87 -42.91 -16.94
N ARG A 3 -16.41 -41.73 -17.40
CA ARG A 3 -15.70 -41.44 -18.68
C ARG A 3 -16.29 -42.20 -19.88
N GLY A 4 -17.03 -41.46 -20.72
CA GLY A 4 -17.41 -41.83 -22.08
C GLY A 4 -16.32 -41.44 -23.07
N LYS A 5 -16.04 -42.35 -24.00
CA LYS A 5 -15.20 -42.17 -25.18
C LYS A 5 -16.02 -41.49 -26.29
N LEU A 6 -15.33 -40.75 -27.16
CA LEU A 6 -15.58 -40.81 -28.61
C LEU A 6 -14.35 -40.31 -29.36
N PHE A 7 -13.67 -41.24 -30.01
CA PHE A 7 -12.75 -41.03 -31.14
C PHE A 7 -12.80 -42.30 -32.00
N GLU A 8 -13.13 -42.15 -33.28
CA GLU A 8 -12.77 -43.02 -34.41
C GLU A 8 -12.49 -42.07 -35.59
N SER A 9 -11.20 -41.86 -35.91
CA SER A 9 -10.42 -42.34 -37.08
C SER A 9 -10.81 -41.68 -38.41
N LEU A 10 -9.89 -41.10 -39.19
CA LEU A 10 -8.96 -41.82 -40.09
C LEU A 10 -7.81 -40.90 -40.61
N PRO A 11 -6.80 -41.45 -41.34
CA PRO A 11 -5.39 -41.00 -41.34
C PRO A 11 -4.88 -40.35 -42.65
N GLY A 12 -3.62 -39.91 -42.62
CA GLY A 12 -2.77 -39.50 -43.76
C GLY A 12 -2.71 -37.97 -43.88
N SER A 13 -1.57 -37.29 -43.93
CA SER A 13 -0.30 -37.65 -44.55
C SER A 13 0.83 -36.72 -44.08
N GLU A 14 2.04 -37.28 -44.10
CA GLU A 14 3.34 -36.62 -44.30
C GLU A 14 3.94 -35.75 -43.19
N LEU A 15 4.99 -36.34 -42.63
CA LEU A 15 6.08 -35.70 -41.90
C LEU A 15 6.66 -34.57 -42.75
N ASN A 16 6.58 -33.34 -42.24
CA ASN A 16 7.50 -32.28 -42.63
C ASN A 16 8.31 -31.91 -41.37
N GLU A 17 9.43 -32.60 -41.17
CA GLU A 17 10.49 -32.12 -40.31
C GLU A 17 11.05 -30.84 -40.94
N ASN A 18 10.56 -29.68 -40.48
CA ASN A 18 11.21 -28.42 -40.76
C ASN A 18 11.76 -27.88 -39.44
N VAL A 19 13.04 -28.15 -39.22
CA VAL A 19 13.86 -27.54 -38.19
C VAL A 19 13.99 -26.05 -38.54
N GLY A 20 13.14 -25.22 -37.93
CA GLY A 20 13.13 -23.78 -38.12
C GLY A 20 13.00 -23.07 -36.79
N GLY A 21 14.16 -22.70 -36.22
CA GLY A 21 14.39 -21.65 -35.22
C GLY A 21 13.33 -21.40 -34.14
N LEU A 22 13.64 -21.79 -32.90
CA LEU A 22 13.15 -21.08 -31.71
C LEU A 22 13.72 -19.66 -31.77
N ALA A 23 13.05 -18.76 -32.48
CA ALA A 23 13.32 -17.33 -32.36
C ALA A 23 12.82 -16.90 -30.99
N ASP A 24 13.72 -16.35 -30.18
CA ASP A 24 13.44 -15.65 -28.95
C ASP A 24 12.27 -14.66 -29.16
N GLU A 25 11.09 -14.96 -28.63
CA GLU A 25 10.04 -13.94 -28.52
C GLU A 25 10.56 -12.88 -27.55
N VAL A 26 11.07 -11.78 -28.12
CA VAL A 26 11.48 -10.60 -27.36
C VAL A 26 10.26 -10.13 -26.57
N PRO A 27 10.33 -10.02 -25.23
CA PRO A 27 9.22 -9.52 -24.45
C PRO A 27 8.82 -8.13 -24.97
N PRO A 28 7.52 -7.84 -25.07
CA PRO A 28 7.06 -6.57 -25.63
C PRO A 28 7.68 -5.42 -24.85
N VAL A 29 8.43 -4.58 -25.56
CA VAL A 29 9.03 -3.37 -25.00
C VAL A 29 7.88 -2.48 -24.50
N PRO A 30 7.81 -2.16 -23.19
CA PRO A 30 6.77 -1.29 -22.67
C PRO A 30 6.82 0.06 -23.39
N LYS A 31 5.69 0.49 -23.96
CA LYS A 31 5.58 1.83 -24.52
C LYS A 31 5.70 2.86 -23.39
N PRO A 32 6.42 3.97 -23.58
CA PRO A 32 6.45 5.05 -22.60
C PRO A 32 5.04 5.52 -22.29
N VAL A 33 4.71 5.63 -21.02
CA VAL A 33 3.44 6.21 -20.58
C VAL A 33 3.42 7.67 -21.04
N PRO A 34 2.40 8.13 -21.78
CA PRO A 34 2.32 9.53 -22.19
C PRO A 34 2.40 10.44 -20.96
N LEU A 35 3.10 11.59 -21.05
CA LEU A 35 3.34 12.50 -19.91
C LEU A 35 2.06 12.91 -19.16
N GLU A 36 0.91 12.98 -19.86
CA GLU A 36 -0.40 13.26 -19.26
C GLU A 36 -0.94 12.14 -18.33
N TYR A 37 -0.39 10.92 -18.46
CA TYR A 37 -0.60 9.76 -17.60
C TYR A 37 0.68 9.36 -16.84
N ALA A 38 1.77 10.13 -16.98
CA ALA A 38 2.96 9.96 -16.16
C ALA A 38 2.61 10.48 -14.76
N GLU A 39 1.90 9.63 -14.01
CA GLU A 39 1.64 9.87 -12.62
C GLU A 39 2.97 9.71 -11.87
N GLU A 40 3.29 10.69 -11.03
CA GLU A 40 4.28 10.48 -9.99
C GLU A 40 3.93 9.20 -9.25
N GLU A 41 4.93 8.40 -8.88
CA GLU A 41 4.67 7.17 -8.15
C GLU A 41 3.96 7.48 -6.83
N GLN A 42 2.72 7.03 -6.71
CA GLN A 42 1.88 7.26 -5.55
C GLN A 42 1.61 5.94 -4.86
N CYS A 43 2.15 5.77 -3.66
CA CYS A 43 1.68 4.75 -2.74
C CYS A 43 0.94 5.43 -1.59
N ARG A 44 -0.39 5.50 -1.69
CA ARG A 44 -1.27 6.24 -0.77
C ARG A 44 -2.40 5.33 -0.30
N LEU A 45 -3.00 5.67 0.83
CA LEU A 45 -4.21 5.00 1.30
C LEU A 45 -5.42 5.51 0.51
N TYR A 46 -6.05 4.65 -0.28
CA TYR A 46 -7.22 4.98 -1.11
C TYR A 46 -8.54 4.51 -0.51
N TYR A 47 -9.58 5.34 -0.68
CA TYR A 47 -10.97 4.95 -0.44
C TYR A 47 -11.68 4.62 -1.75
N TYR A 48 -12.24 3.42 -1.81
CA TYR A 48 -13.09 2.97 -2.91
C TYR A 48 -14.50 2.62 -2.40
N SER A 49 -15.53 3.12 -3.08
CA SER A 49 -16.93 2.80 -2.79
C SER A 49 -17.62 2.19 -4.00
N PHE A 50 -18.15 0.98 -3.83
CA PHE A 50 -18.90 0.25 -4.85
C PHE A 50 -20.36 0.11 -4.40
N PRO A 51 -21.28 0.93 -4.94
CA PRO A 51 -22.69 0.83 -4.56
C PRO A 51 -23.26 -0.50 -5.07
N PHE A 52 -23.85 -1.29 -4.17
CA PHE A 52 -24.56 -2.50 -4.55
C PHE A 52 -25.98 -2.16 -5.00
N SER A 53 -26.31 -2.37 -6.27
CA SER A 53 -27.67 -2.24 -6.78
C SER A 53 -28.42 -3.57 -6.63
N ASN A 54 -29.38 -3.62 -5.69
CA ASN A 54 -30.25 -4.76 -5.35
C ASN A 54 -30.66 -5.64 -6.55
N GLY A 55 -29.84 -6.63 -6.91
CA GLY A 55 -30.15 -7.68 -7.89
C GLY A 55 -30.24 -7.25 -9.36
N LYS A 56 -30.06 -5.97 -9.70
CA LYS A 56 -29.94 -5.55 -11.10
C LYS A 56 -28.46 -5.50 -11.45
N ILE A 57 -28.04 -6.42 -12.34
CA ILE A 57 -26.71 -6.36 -12.97
C ILE A 57 -26.63 -5.00 -13.67
N ASN A 58 -25.96 -4.05 -13.03
CA ASN A 58 -25.67 -2.79 -13.64
C ASN A 58 -24.60 -3.08 -14.69
N LYS A 59 -24.96 -3.01 -15.98
CA LYS A 59 -24.02 -3.28 -17.09
C LYS A 59 -22.83 -2.32 -17.08
N THR A 60 -22.93 -1.25 -16.30
CA THR A 60 -21.87 -0.30 -15.96
C THR A 60 -21.66 -0.34 -14.45
N ALA A 61 -20.83 -1.27 -13.95
CA ALA A 61 -20.36 -1.22 -12.58
C ALA A 61 -19.47 0.03 -12.43
N THR A 62 -20.04 1.14 -11.96
CA THR A 62 -19.30 2.39 -11.78
C THR A 62 -18.89 2.54 -10.32
N ILE A 63 -17.61 2.83 -10.11
CA ILE A 63 -17.06 3.16 -8.81
C ILE A 63 -17.63 4.53 -8.40
N ARG A 64 -18.31 4.60 -7.25
CA ARG A 64 -18.94 5.85 -6.80
C ARG A 64 -17.89 6.83 -6.27
N HIS A 65 -16.95 6.33 -5.48
CA HIS A 65 -15.89 7.11 -4.85
C HIS A 65 -14.57 6.40 -5.05
N GLN A 66 -13.53 7.13 -5.47
CA GLN A 66 -12.18 6.64 -5.68
C GLN A 66 -11.18 7.78 -5.58
N TRP A 67 -10.59 7.96 -4.42
CA TRP A 67 -9.59 9.00 -4.15
C TRP A 67 -8.74 8.60 -2.96
N ALA A 68 -7.54 9.18 -2.88
CA ALA A 68 -6.67 9.00 -1.73
C ALA A 68 -7.24 9.75 -0.51
N LEU A 69 -6.99 9.23 0.69
CA LEU A 69 -7.36 9.89 1.93
C LEU A 69 -6.37 11.00 2.31
N SER A 70 -5.09 10.83 1.96
CA SER A 70 -4.04 11.82 2.20
C SER A 70 -2.99 11.81 1.10
N ALA A 71 -2.28 12.93 0.94
CA ALA A 71 -1.17 13.10 0.01
C ALA A 71 0.10 12.33 0.44
N ILE A 72 0.25 12.02 1.72
CA ILE A 72 1.46 11.36 2.24
C ILE A 72 1.63 9.95 1.67
N PRO A 73 2.88 9.48 1.52
CA PRO A 73 3.16 8.09 1.24
C PRO A 73 2.66 7.20 2.40
N PHE A 74 1.99 6.09 2.10
CA PHE A 74 1.42 5.20 3.11
C PHE A 74 1.44 3.74 2.64
N GLU A 75 2.06 2.86 3.43
CA GLU A 75 2.13 1.41 3.19
C GLU A 75 1.95 0.61 4.47
N LEU A 76 1.82 -0.72 4.32
CA LEU A 76 1.76 -1.67 5.43
C LEU A 76 0.65 -1.33 6.45
N PRO A 77 -0.62 -1.22 5.99
CA PRO A 77 -1.75 -0.89 6.86
C PRO A 77 -1.99 -1.97 7.92
N THR A 78 -2.26 -1.55 9.15
CA THR A 78 -2.83 -2.38 10.21
C THR A 78 -4.00 -1.64 10.86
N THR A 79 -5.02 -2.39 11.25
CA THR A 79 -6.15 -1.91 12.07
C THR A 79 -6.18 -2.68 13.39
N SER A 80 -7.02 -2.25 14.33
CA SER A 80 -7.33 -3.06 15.51
C SER A 80 -7.93 -4.41 15.08
N PRO A 81 -7.44 -5.55 15.61
CA PRO A 81 -8.00 -6.87 15.29
C PRO A 81 -9.50 -6.99 15.54
N SER A 82 -10.04 -6.27 16.55
CA SER A 82 -11.47 -6.26 16.84
C SER A 82 -12.31 -5.53 15.78
N HIS A 83 -11.67 -4.78 14.88
CA HIS A 83 -12.29 -4.06 13.76
C HIS A 83 -11.89 -4.63 12.39
N SER A 84 -11.24 -5.80 12.36
CA SER A 84 -10.91 -6.45 11.09
C SER A 84 -12.18 -6.89 10.37
N MET A 85 -12.27 -6.56 9.07
CA MET A 85 -13.45 -6.83 8.24
C MET A 85 -14.76 -6.17 8.74
N SER A 86 -14.67 -5.13 9.55
CA SER A 86 -15.80 -4.29 9.95
C SER A 86 -15.51 -2.82 9.71
N LEU A 87 -16.41 -1.94 10.13
CA LEU A 87 -16.11 -0.51 10.17
C LEU A 87 -14.93 -0.28 11.11
N ALA A 88 -13.85 0.28 10.57
CA ALA A 88 -12.64 0.68 11.29
C ALA A 88 -12.42 2.17 11.01
N ARG A 89 -12.36 2.97 12.08
CA ARG A 89 -12.05 4.40 12.00
C ARG A 89 -10.56 4.64 11.90
N TYR A 90 -9.75 3.88 12.64
CA TYR A 90 -8.32 4.13 12.76
C TYR A 90 -7.51 3.10 11.98
N ILE A 91 -6.70 3.60 11.05
CA ILE A 91 -5.75 2.81 10.28
C ILE A 91 -4.35 3.30 10.61
N TYR A 92 -3.46 2.38 10.96
CA TYR A 92 -2.05 2.65 11.22
C TYR A 92 -1.20 2.06 10.11
N GLY A 93 0.01 2.57 9.93
CA GLY A 93 0.92 2.02 8.94
C GLY A 93 2.25 2.75 8.90
N CYS A 94 2.99 2.48 7.84
CA CYS A 94 4.28 3.06 7.56
C CYS A 94 4.14 4.27 6.63
N SER A 95 4.96 5.28 6.86
CA SER A 95 5.13 6.42 5.97
C SER A 95 6.62 6.75 5.81
N THR A 96 6.94 7.58 4.82
CA THR A 96 8.31 8.04 4.57
C THR A 96 8.34 9.53 4.27
N GLY A 97 9.35 10.22 4.81
CA GLY A 97 9.66 11.61 4.42
C GLY A 97 10.34 11.71 3.06
N ALA A 98 10.72 10.58 2.45
CA ALA A 98 11.21 10.55 1.08
C ALA A 98 10.06 10.74 0.08
N ILE A 99 10.39 11.31 -1.08
CA ILE A 99 9.41 11.62 -2.14
C ILE A 99 8.81 10.32 -2.74
N SER A 100 9.46 9.16 -2.60
CA SER A 100 8.93 7.88 -3.08
C SER A 100 9.42 6.67 -2.29
N TYR A 101 8.67 5.57 -2.38
CA TYR A 101 9.07 4.24 -1.91
C TYR A 101 10.03 3.53 -2.87
N ARG A 102 10.31 4.10 -4.05
CA ARG A 102 11.29 3.50 -4.95
C ARG A 102 12.71 3.79 -4.48
N PRO A 103 13.53 2.75 -4.35
CA PRO A 103 14.96 2.93 -4.33
C PRO A 103 15.40 3.54 -5.66
N ALA A 104 15.98 4.73 -5.67
CA ALA A 104 16.69 5.21 -6.85
C ALA A 104 17.89 4.29 -7.22
N LEU A 105 18.28 3.34 -6.35
CA LEU A 105 19.54 2.58 -6.40
C LEU A 105 19.43 1.13 -5.89
N GLY A 106 18.25 0.51 -5.85
CA GLY A 106 18.06 -0.89 -5.38
C GLY A 106 18.03 -1.11 -3.85
N LYS A 107 18.04 -0.05 -3.04
CA LYS A 107 17.89 -0.06 -1.57
C LYS A 107 16.45 0.15 -1.09
N ALA A 108 15.85 -0.79 -0.37
CA ALA A 108 14.48 -0.72 0.16
C ALA A 108 14.08 0.66 0.72
N ALA A 109 12.79 1.01 0.56
CA ALA A 109 12.24 2.26 1.09
C ALA A 109 12.53 2.41 2.58
N LYS A 110 12.94 3.62 2.97
CA LYS A 110 13.28 3.95 4.34
C LYS A 110 12.04 4.48 5.07
N ILE A 111 11.48 3.65 5.93
CA ILE A 111 10.32 4.00 6.74
C ILE A 111 10.78 4.76 7.98
N ASP A 112 10.77 6.08 7.92
CA ASP A 112 11.14 6.96 9.04
C ASP A 112 9.94 7.53 9.80
N TYR A 113 8.71 7.12 9.44
CA TYR A 113 7.49 7.49 10.15
C TYR A 113 6.54 6.31 10.33
N LEU A 114 5.86 6.28 11.48
CA LEU A 114 4.58 5.60 11.63
C LEU A 114 3.45 6.61 11.44
N ALA A 115 2.38 6.20 10.80
CA ALA A 115 1.21 7.04 10.55
C ALA A 115 -0.01 6.48 11.29
N LYS A 116 -0.87 7.38 11.78
CA LYS A 116 -2.24 7.09 12.21
C LYS A 116 -3.20 7.91 11.36
N ILE A 117 -4.17 7.25 10.76
CA ILE A 117 -5.19 7.83 9.89
C ILE A 117 -6.57 7.63 10.51
N ASP A 118 -7.30 8.71 10.74
CA ASP A 118 -8.74 8.72 11.02
C ASP A 118 -9.51 8.67 9.69
N ALA A 119 -9.68 7.44 9.19
CA ALA A 119 -10.27 7.18 7.89
C ALA A 119 -11.74 7.61 7.83
N GLU A 120 -12.49 7.47 8.92
CA GLU A 120 -13.89 7.89 8.98
C GLU A 120 -14.04 9.39 8.74
N THR A 121 -13.21 10.20 9.41
CA THR A 121 -13.22 11.66 9.26
C THR A 121 -12.84 12.07 7.84
N LEU A 122 -11.77 11.50 7.27
CA LEU A 122 -11.34 11.80 5.90
C LEU A 122 -12.35 11.34 4.85
N ILE A 123 -12.98 10.18 5.05
CA ILE A 123 -14.05 9.71 4.15
C ILE A 123 -15.25 10.66 4.22
N ALA A 124 -15.68 11.08 5.41
CA ALA A 124 -16.79 12.03 5.57
C ALA A 124 -16.47 13.37 4.89
N GLN A 125 -15.25 13.89 5.05
CA GLN A 125 -14.79 15.10 4.37
C GLN A 125 -14.77 14.94 2.86
N GLY A 126 -14.25 13.83 2.34
CA GLY A 126 -14.23 13.53 0.90
C GLY A 126 -15.60 13.25 0.31
N ILE A 127 -16.59 12.81 1.09
CA ILE A 127 -17.98 12.72 0.62
C ILE A 127 -18.62 14.12 0.54
N ALA A 128 -18.37 14.98 1.54
CA ALA A 128 -18.90 16.34 1.56
C ALA A 128 -18.27 17.25 0.49
N HIS A 129 -16.97 17.10 0.26
CA HIS A 129 -16.19 17.87 -0.72
C HIS A 129 -15.32 16.92 -1.56
N PRO A 130 -15.90 16.23 -2.56
CA PRO A 130 -15.19 15.21 -3.33
C PRO A 130 -13.96 15.74 -4.07
N PRO A 131 -12.76 15.19 -3.81
CA PRO A 131 -11.60 15.42 -4.65
C PRO A 131 -11.84 14.90 -6.07
N GLN A 132 -11.01 15.34 -7.02
CA GLN A 132 -10.97 14.71 -8.33
C GLN A 132 -10.64 13.22 -8.17
N GLN A 133 -11.50 12.37 -8.74
CA GLN A 133 -11.32 10.92 -8.72
C GLN A 133 -9.96 10.50 -9.29
N ILE A 134 -9.39 9.45 -8.72
CA ILE A 134 -8.09 8.82 -9.08
C ILE A 134 -6.88 9.68 -8.72
N LYS A 135 -6.88 10.96 -9.11
CA LYS A 135 -5.69 11.82 -9.08
C LYS A 135 -5.47 12.56 -7.76
N CYS A 136 -6.55 12.93 -7.07
CA CYS A 136 -6.47 13.79 -5.90
C CYS A 136 -6.73 13.03 -4.59
N CYS A 137 -6.45 13.72 -3.49
CA CYS A 137 -6.66 13.25 -2.12
C CYS A 137 -7.53 14.22 -1.33
N VAL A 138 -8.05 13.77 -0.20
CA VAL A 138 -8.82 14.59 0.75
C VAL A 138 -7.89 15.53 1.51
N ASP A 139 -6.88 14.97 2.20
CA ASP A 139 -5.85 15.76 2.86
C ASP A 139 -4.66 16.01 1.93
N THR A 140 -4.45 17.25 1.53
CA THR A 140 -3.41 17.63 0.57
C THR A 140 -2.08 18.03 1.21
N ARG A 141 -1.96 17.93 2.54
CA ARG A 141 -0.78 18.38 3.26
C ARG A 141 0.40 17.42 3.07
N SER A 142 1.58 18.00 3.03
CA SER A 142 2.87 17.29 3.06
C SER A 142 3.18 16.74 4.45
N VAL A 143 4.18 15.84 4.52
CA VAL A 143 4.70 15.32 5.79
C VAL A 143 5.12 16.44 6.74
N ASP A 144 5.80 17.48 6.23
CA ASP A 144 6.28 18.59 7.05
C ASP A 144 5.12 19.43 7.63
N GLU A 145 4.07 19.69 6.83
CA GLU A 145 2.87 20.41 7.28
C GLU A 145 2.11 19.61 8.35
N ILE A 146 2.02 18.28 8.19
CA ILE A 146 1.39 17.41 9.20
C ILE A 146 2.22 17.39 10.49
N MET A 147 3.55 17.25 10.39
CA MET A 147 4.45 17.21 11.55
C MET A 147 4.48 18.54 12.33
N GLN A 148 4.16 19.66 11.68
CA GLN A 148 4.05 20.98 12.31
C GLN A 148 2.67 21.21 12.96
N ASN A 149 1.66 20.38 12.65
CA ASN A 149 0.36 20.54 13.27
C ASN A 149 0.38 20.05 14.73
N THR A 150 -0.31 20.81 15.58
CA THR A 150 -0.45 20.54 17.03
C THR A 150 -1.88 20.19 17.43
N ASP A 151 -2.80 20.10 16.46
CA ASP A 151 -4.18 19.67 16.73
C ASP A 151 -4.24 18.18 17.10
N ASP A 152 -4.64 17.91 18.33
CA ASP A 152 -4.84 16.55 18.83
C ASP A 152 -5.95 15.78 18.10
N LYS A 153 -6.82 16.48 17.38
CA LYS A 153 -7.91 15.89 16.59
C LYS A 153 -7.58 15.83 15.10
N ASP A 154 -6.34 16.11 14.71
CA ASP A 154 -5.90 15.96 13.33
C ASP A 154 -6.18 14.53 12.83
N PRO A 155 -6.90 14.37 11.69
CA PRO A 155 -7.18 13.06 11.13
C PRO A 155 -5.96 12.33 10.57
N VAL A 156 -4.81 13.01 10.40
CA VAL A 156 -3.55 12.43 9.96
C VAL A 156 -2.47 12.78 10.97
N LYS A 157 -1.97 11.77 11.69
CA LYS A 157 -0.86 11.93 12.63
C LYS A 157 0.35 11.14 12.18
N LEU A 158 1.53 11.73 12.37
CA LEU A 158 2.81 11.12 12.05
C LEU A 158 3.67 11.05 13.31
N PHE A 159 4.34 9.91 13.48
CA PHE A 159 5.26 9.64 14.57
C PHE A 159 6.62 9.35 13.95
N ARG A 160 7.52 10.32 14.06
CA ARG A 160 8.85 10.24 13.46
C ARG A 160 9.75 9.29 14.27
N MET A 161 10.46 8.42 13.56
CA MET A 161 11.52 7.61 14.13
C MET A 161 12.72 8.49 14.53
N PRO A 162 13.54 8.07 15.50
CA PRO A 162 14.83 8.72 15.73
C PRO A 162 15.66 8.82 14.44
N ARG A 163 16.51 9.83 14.35
CA ARG A 163 17.32 10.03 13.14
C ARG A 163 18.20 8.80 12.87
N GLY A 164 18.12 8.27 11.66
CA GLY A 164 18.86 7.07 11.24
C GLY A 164 18.19 5.76 11.62
N TRP A 165 16.97 5.81 12.16
CA TRP A 165 16.19 4.65 12.52
C TRP A 165 15.04 4.43 11.53
N PHE A 166 14.79 3.18 11.18
CA PHE A 166 13.78 2.82 10.19
C PHE A 166 12.91 1.67 10.64
N ALA A 167 11.59 1.81 10.56
CA ALA A 167 10.64 0.81 11.02
C ALA A 167 10.35 -0.27 9.98
N GLN A 168 9.95 -1.46 10.45
CA GLN A 168 9.28 -2.47 9.66
C GLN A 168 7.75 -2.35 9.78
N GLU A 169 7.03 -3.26 9.13
CA GLU A 169 5.58 -3.41 9.23
C GLU A 169 5.11 -3.41 10.70
N PRO A 170 4.25 -2.45 11.10
CA PRO A 170 3.68 -2.41 12.42
C PRO A 170 2.51 -3.37 12.55
N ARG A 171 2.27 -3.83 13.78
CA ARG A 171 1.08 -4.58 14.17
C ARG A 171 0.38 -3.88 15.32
N PHE A 172 -0.93 -3.70 15.21
CA PHE A 172 -1.72 -3.19 16.32
C PHE A 172 -1.95 -4.29 17.36
N VAL A 173 -1.65 -3.96 18.62
CA VAL A 173 -1.88 -4.81 19.79
C VAL A 173 -2.88 -4.10 20.69
N GLN A 174 -4.10 -4.64 20.78
CA GLN A 174 -5.18 -4.06 21.58
C GLN A 174 -4.89 -4.21 23.09
N ARG A 175 -5.21 -3.17 23.87
CA ARG A 175 -5.17 -3.24 25.33
C ARG A 175 -6.21 -4.20 25.87
N ALA A 176 -5.87 -4.92 26.94
CA ALA A 176 -6.88 -5.67 27.70
C ALA A 176 -7.94 -4.70 28.25
N ASN A 177 -9.22 -4.99 27.97
CA ASN A 177 -10.36 -4.11 28.30
C ASN A 177 -10.30 -2.74 27.60
N ALA A 178 -9.87 -2.70 26.34
CA ALA A 178 -9.85 -1.49 25.52
C ALA A 178 -11.20 -0.75 25.56
N GLU A 179 -11.15 0.56 25.87
CA GLU A 179 -12.35 1.42 25.92
C GLU A 179 -12.70 2.02 24.54
N THR A 180 -11.69 2.20 23.68
CA THR A 180 -11.84 2.76 22.33
C THR A 180 -11.16 1.88 21.29
N GLU A 181 -11.49 2.09 20.00
CA GLU A 181 -10.92 1.34 18.87
C GLU A 181 -9.38 1.41 18.83
N ASP A 182 -8.82 2.59 19.17
CA ASP A 182 -7.39 2.87 19.16
C ASP A 182 -6.68 2.64 20.51
N ASP A 183 -7.37 2.06 21.49
CA ASP A 183 -6.76 1.78 22.80
C ASP A 183 -5.85 0.53 22.74
N GLY A 184 -4.57 0.79 22.54
CA GLY A 184 -3.56 -0.25 22.39
C GLY A 184 -2.18 0.33 22.08
N TRP A 185 -1.35 -0.50 21.44
CA TRP A 185 0.02 -0.18 21.05
C TRP A 185 0.28 -0.58 19.61
N LEU A 186 1.25 0.07 18.99
CA LEU A 186 1.89 -0.44 17.78
C LEU A 186 3.16 -1.18 18.17
N LEU A 187 3.27 -2.42 17.73
CA LEU A 187 4.48 -3.22 17.82
C LEU A 187 5.15 -3.24 16.45
N THR A 188 6.40 -2.83 16.37
CA THR A 188 7.21 -2.90 15.14
C THR A 188 8.67 -3.13 15.49
N TYR A 189 9.42 -3.72 14.56
CA TYR A 189 10.88 -3.72 14.62
C TYR A 189 11.43 -2.42 14.04
N VAL A 190 12.49 -1.90 14.65
CA VAL A 190 13.21 -0.72 14.15
C VAL A 190 14.68 -1.08 13.91
N PHE A 191 15.21 -0.62 12.79
CA PHE A 191 16.62 -0.73 12.44
C PHE A 191 17.33 0.57 12.74
N ASP A 192 18.27 0.53 13.67
CA ASP A 192 19.20 1.63 13.93
C ASP A 192 20.40 1.50 13.01
N GLU A 193 20.44 2.32 11.95
CA GLU A 193 21.54 2.30 10.99
C GLU A 193 22.86 2.85 11.57
N SER A 194 22.88 3.42 12.78
CA SER A 194 24.16 3.77 13.42
C SER A 194 25.04 2.54 13.71
N GLN A 195 24.44 1.34 13.67
CA GLN A 195 25.13 0.06 13.82
C GLN A 195 25.75 -0.47 12.51
N LEU A 196 25.53 0.23 11.39
CA LEU A 196 26.09 -0.14 10.09
C LEU A 196 27.49 0.47 9.88
N ASN A 197 28.37 -0.28 9.23
CA ASN A 197 29.66 0.21 8.75
C ASN A 197 29.49 1.04 7.46
N VAL A 198 30.61 1.56 6.92
CA VAL A 198 30.58 2.40 5.71
C VAL A 198 30.15 1.65 4.44
N GLN A 199 30.16 0.31 4.47
CA GLN A 199 29.65 -0.57 3.42
C GLN A 199 28.15 -0.87 3.58
N GLY A 200 27.52 -0.45 4.68
CA GLY A 200 26.12 -0.73 4.99
C GLY A 200 25.89 -2.12 5.61
N GLU A 201 26.94 -2.72 6.17
CA GLU A 201 26.88 -4.03 6.82
C GLU A 201 26.86 -3.88 8.33
N CYS A 202 26.16 -4.77 9.04
CA CYS A 202 26.17 -4.82 10.49
C CYS A 202 27.57 -5.22 11.01
N SER A 203 28.05 -4.53 12.05
CA SER A 203 29.24 -4.97 12.77
C SER A 203 28.97 -6.24 13.58
N GLN A 204 30.02 -6.95 13.99
CA GLN A 204 29.88 -8.12 14.87
C GLN A 204 29.29 -7.76 16.26
N ASP A 205 29.37 -6.49 16.65
CA ASP A 205 28.86 -5.97 17.90
C ASP A 205 27.42 -5.42 17.77
N ALA A 206 26.77 -5.58 16.62
CA ALA A 206 25.39 -5.17 16.43
C ALA A 206 24.47 -5.93 17.41
N THR A 207 23.58 -5.20 18.07
CA THR A 207 22.68 -5.75 19.10
C THR A 207 21.23 -5.41 18.81
N MET A 208 20.35 -6.39 19.03
CA MET A 208 18.91 -6.15 19.14
C MET A 208 18.61 -5.64 20.55
N ARG A 209 17.76 -4.61 20.66
CA ARG A 209 17.37 -4.00 21.93
C ARG A 209 15.87 -3.77 21.96
N GLU A 210 15.25 -3.93 23.13
CA GLU A 210 13.90 -3.46 23.41
C GLU A 210 13.96 -1.99 23.81
N ILE A 211 13.00 -1.20 23.33
CA ILE A 211 13.02 0.28 23.33
C ILE A 211 11.63 0.78 23.69
#